data_AF-M2XNP5-F1
#
_entry.id   AF-M2XNP5-F1
#
_cell.length_a   1.000
_cell.length_b   1.000
_cell.length_c   1.000
_cell.angle_alpha   90.00
_cell.angle_beta   90.00
_cell.angle_gamma   90.00
#
_symmetry.space_group_name_H-M   'P 1'
#
loop_
_entity.id
_entity.type
_entity.pdbx_description
1 polymer ?
#
loop_
_entity_poly.entity_id
_entity_poly.type
_entity_poly.pdbx_seq_one_letter_code
_entity_poly.pdbx_strand_id
1 'polypeptide(L)'
;MIQLRRRTHKQNEFEHNLFTERRIIEQNKKGDLEHSQQVGSLLELTKALEVEERASGVAERKLQNVVKPTKLYNHSSVERVEKPRTGLAYLFVILLAVSVFYSRQTLRYQRFAELTLPTSTKKNLKQPEIAVNMHIQLTGLRWEVPRHLFKRETDFFKRRKVVFVATSGRTGTGFLSKLFSLTENTVSLHEPWPRLEGRDLEKSLLQKGAAESSKKERKLKKVRQIEQILSSSSPTTSYVETSHMFIKTMADFLLDELASSEKFFILILRRNLVATINSQYTLGWFQPAHNGYKKWYYGIHDVSEESRVLVPDRPESEYDVVDKLIGYNLDIELRIQKLILYLKSQPQKYCHVHIIPSSLSNRKKFHGSNSCLEMKEYI
;
A
#
# COMPACT_ATOMS: atom_id res chain seq x y z
N MET A 1 -28.50 -31.60 -32.05
CA MET A 1 -27.33 -32.36 -31.51
C MET A 1 -26.20 -31.48 -30.92
N ILE A 2 -25.75 -30.40 -31.58
CA ILE A 2 -24.62 -29.57 -31.08
C ILE A 2 -24.93 -28.85 -29.74
N GLN A 3 -26.17 -28.39 -29.54
CA GLN A 3 -26.58 -27.75 -28.28
C GLN A 3 -26.68 -28.74 -27.10
N LEU A 4 -27.05 -29.99 -27.36
CA LEU A 4 -27.08 -31.06 -26.35
C LEU A 4 -25.67 -31.40 -25.86
N ARG A 5 -24.68 -31.49 -26.77
CA ARG A 5 -23.26 -31.70 -26.40
C ARG A 5 -22.66 -30.57 -25.57
N ARG A 6 -23.06 -29.31 -25.80
CA ARG A 6 -22.60 -28.16 -25.01
C ARG A 6 -23.16 -28.15 -23.59
N ARG A 7 -24.36 -28.70 -23.36
CA ARG A 7 -24.94 -28.85 -22.02
C ARG A 7 -24.25 -29.96 -21.22
N THR A 8 -23.97 -31.11 -21.83
CA THR A 8 -23.24 -32.20 -21.15
C THR A 8 -21.81 -31.80 -20.78
N HIS A 9 -21.11 -31.04 -21.62
CA HIS A 9 -19.75 -30.59 -21.27
C HIS A 9 -19.75 -29.62 -20.08
N LYS A 10 -20.70 -28.67 -20.01
CA LYS A 10 -20.80 -27.73 -18.88
C LYS A 10 -21.22 -28.43 -17.58
N GLN A 11 -22.05 -29.46 -17.66
CA GLN A 11 -22.46 -30.23 -16.50
C GLN A 11 -21.30 -31.08 -15.95
N ASN A 12 -20.50 -31.70 -16.82
CA ASN A 12 -19.31 -32.44 -16.42
C ASN A 12 -18.23 -31.54 -15.81
N GLU A 13 -18.07 -30.32 -16.32
CA GLU A 13 -17.14 -29.32 -15.77
C GLU A 13 -17.59 -28.83 -14.37
N PHE A 14 -18.90 -28.66 -14.18
CA PHE A 14 -19.47 -28.31 -12.87
C PHE A 14 -19.30 -29.42 -11.83
N GLU A 15 -19.54 -30.68 -12.20
CA GLU A 15 -19.35 -31.84 -11.31
C GLU A 15 -17.88 -32.06 -10.96
N HIS A 16 -16.96 -31.84 -11.91
CA HIS A 16 -15.51 -31.92 -11.67
C HIS A 16 -15.03 -30.85 -10.67
N ASN A 17 -15.56 -29.63 -10.77
CA ASN A 17 -15.22 -28.54 -9.84
C ASN A 17 -15.76 -28.82 -8.43
N LEU A 18 -17.00 -29.32 -8.30
CA LEU A 18 -17.59 -29.72 -7.01
C LEU A 18 -16.83 -30.87 -6.34
N PHE A 19 -16.36 -31.84 -7.12
CA PHE A 19 -15.54 -32.95 -6.61
C PHE A 19 -14.18 -32.46 -6.09
N THR A 20 -13.58 -31.51 -6.80
CA THR A 20 -12.29 -30.90 -6.42
C THR A 20 -12.41 -30.08 -5.14
N GLU A 21 -13.48 -29.28 -4.99
CA GLU A 21 -13.75 -28.51 -3.78
C GLU A 21 -13.99 -29.41 -2.56
N ARG A 22 -14.76 -30.51 -2.70
CA ARG A 22 -14.95 -31.48 -1.60
C ARG A 22 -13.65 -32.12 -1.14
N ARG A 23 -12.77 -32.47 -2.09
CA ARG A 23 -11.47 -33.07 -1.78
C ARG A 23 -10.54 -32.10 -1.04
N ILE A 24 -10.58 -30.82 -1.38
CA ILE A 24 -9.85 -29.75 -0.67
C ILE A 24 -10.38 -29.59 0.76
N ILE A 25 -11.71 -29.59 0.95
CA ILE A 25 -12.33 -29.50 2.28
C ILE A 25 -11.96 -30.70 3.17
N GLU A 26 -11.95 -31.92 2.61
CA GLU A 26 -11.56 -33.12 3.35
C GLU A 26 -10.06 -33.17 3.68
N GLN A 27 -9.19 -32.66 2.80
CA GLN A 27 -7.76 -32.54 3.08
C GLN A 27 -7.48 -31.51 4.16
N ASN A 28 -8.20 -30.38 4.18
CA ASN A 28 -8.06 -29.37 5.23
C ASN A 28 -8.52 -29.90 6.60
N LYS A 29 -9.61 -30.70 6.66
CA LYS A 29 -10.04 -31.37 7.90
C LYS A 29 -9.02 -32.35 8.47
N LYS A 30 -8.18 -32.95 7.62
CA LYS A 30 -7.07 -33.83 8.09
C LYS A 30 -5.87 -33.04 8.59
N GLY A 31 -5.60 -31.85 8.04
CA GLY A 31 -4.55 -30.95 8.54
C GLY A 31 -4.86 -30.32 9.91
N ASP A 32 -6.14 -30.11 10.22
CA ASP A 32 -6.58 -29.52 11.50
C ASP A 32 -6.31 -30.42 12.73
N LEU A 33 -6.15 -31.73 12.54
CA LEU A 33 -5.81 -32.68 13.62
C LEU A 33 -4.36 -32.55 14.10
N GLU A 34 -3.43 -32.18 13.22
CA GLU A 34 -2.02 -31.92 13.61
C GLU A 34 -1.85 -30.51 14.20
N HIS A 35 -2.73 -29.57 13.83
CA HIS A 35 -2.72 -28.20 14.36
C HIS A 35 -3.25 -28.11 15.82
N SER A 36 -4.00 -29.11 16.28
CA SER A 36 -4.57 -29.18 17.63
C SER A 36 -3.52 -29.14 18.75
N GLN A 37 -2.26 -29.53 18.51
CA GLN A 37 -1.19 -29.44 19.51
C GLN A 37 -0.62 -28.02 19.65
N GLN A 38 -0.66 -27.19 18.60
CA GLN A 38 -0.28 -25.77 18.67
C GLN A 38 -1.41 -24.90 19.25
N VAL A 39 -2.68 -25.27 19.04
CA VAL A 39 -3.86 -24.56 19.56
C VAL A 39 -3.95 -24.60 21.10
N GLY A 40 -3.38 -25.62 21.76
CA GLY A 40 -3.32 -25.69 23.22
C GLY A 40 -2.64 -24.48 23.88
N SER A 41 -1.61 -23.92 23.22
CA SER A 41 -0.91 -22.70 23.70
C SER A 41 -1.70 -21.41 23.47
N LEU A 42 -2.56 -21.38 22.45
CA LEU A 42 -3.44 -20.25 22.11
C LEU A 42 -4.72 -20.24 22.97
N LEU A 43 -5.24 -21.41 23.35
CA LEU A 43 -6.43 -21.51 24.21
C LEU A 43 -6.14 -21.01 25.64
N GLU A 44 -4.93 -21.23 26.16
CA GLU A 44 -4.43 -20.66 27.42
C GLU A 44 -4.34 -19.12 27.34
N LEU A 45 -3.86 -18.58 26.21
CA LEU A 45 -3.84 -17.14 25.92
C LEU A 45 -5.25 -16.53 25.79
N THR A 46 -6.21 -17.28 25.25
CA THR A 46 -7.60 -16.82 25.06
C THR A 46 -8.36 -16.81 26.41
N LYS A 47 -8.15 -17.81 27.26
CA LYS A 47 -8.68 -17.82 28.64
C LYS A 47 -8.12 -16.70 29.50
N ALA A 48 -6.85 -16.33 29.32
CA ALA A 48 -6.25 -15.18 29.99
C ALA A 48 -6.90 -13.84 29.55
N LEU A 49 -7.29 -13.73 28.27
CA LEU A 49 -7.99 -12.57 27.73
C LEU A 49 -9.45 -12.47 28.19
N GLU A 50 -10.17 -13.59 28.34
CA GLU A 50 -11.56 -13.60 28.83
C GLU A 50 -11.68 -13.19 30.33
N VAL A 51 -10.67 -13.52 31.14
CA VAL A 51 -10.60 -13.07 32.54
C VAL A 51 -10.38 -11.55 32.62
N GLU A 52 -9.62 -10.97 31.68
CA GLU A 52 -9.35 -9.53 31.58
C GLU A 52 -10.55 -8.73 31.02
N GLU A 53 -11.30 -9.31 30.08
CA GLU A 53 -12.56 -8.73 29.58
C GLU A 53 -13.66 -8.68 30.65
N ARG A 54 -13.76 -9.71 31.51
CA ARG A 54 -14.68 -9.70 32.66
C ARG A 54 -14.31 -8.64 33.69
N ALA A 55 -13.02 -8.39 33.92
CA ALA A 55 -12.57 -7.30 34.79
C ALA A 55 -12.91 -5.91 34.22
N SER A 56 -12.86 -5.77 32.89
CA SER A 56 -13.17 -4.54 32.15
C SER A 56 -14.68 -4.25 32.13
N GLY A 57 -15.53 -5.27 31.94
CA GLY A 57 -16.99 -5.15 31.97
C GLY A 57 -17.58 -4.83 33.35
N VAL A 58 -16.86 -5.15 34.44
CA VAL A 58 -17.26 -4.77 35.82
C VAL A 58 -17.00 -3.27 36.09
N ALA A 59 -15.98 -2.67 35.45
CA ALA A 59 -15.73 -1.23 35.53
C ALA A 59 -16.81 -0.41 34.79
N GLU A 60 -17.35 -0.94 33.69
CA GLU A 60 -18.36 -0.29 32.87
C GLU A 60 -19.75 -0.27 33.54
N ARG A 61 -20.12 -1.30 34.31
CA ARG A 61 -21.37 -1.34 35.08
C ARG A 61 -21.39 -0.41 36.29
N LYS A 62 -20.23 -0.01 36.83
CA LYS A 62 -20.16 0.97 37.93
C LYS A 62 -20.38 2.42 37.44
N LEU A 63 -20.16 2.71 36.17
CA LEU A 63 -20.36 4.03 35.57
C LEU A 63 -21.81 4.31 35.14
N GLN A 64 -22.63 3.28 34.94
CA GLN A 64 -24.04 3.43 34.52
C GLN A 64 -25.04 3.70 35.66
N ASN A 65 -24.62 3.65 36.93
CA ASN A 65 -25.51 3.80 38.10
C ASN A 65 -25.58 5.22 38.70
N VAL A 66 -25.07 6.25 38.01
CA VAL A 66 -25.10 7.64 38.51
C VAL A 66 -25.77 8.58 37.50
N VAL A 67 -27.06 8.37 37.19
CA VAL A 67 -28.01 9.47 36.86
C VAL A 67 -29.44 8.95 37.12
N LYS A 68 -30.13 9.53 38.11
CA LYS A 68 -31.60 9.43 38.24
C LYS A 68 -32.24 10.68 37.63
N PRO A 69 -33.35 10.58 36.87
CA PRO A 69 -34.08 11.75 36.40
C PRO A 69 -35.21 12.12 37.38
N THR A 70 -35.30 13.41 37.72
CA THR A 70 -36.46 14.01 38.41
C THR A 70 -37.31 14.74 37.37
N LYS A 71 -38.63 14.73 37.57
CA LYS A 71 -39.71 15.06 36.62
C LYS A 71 -40.40 16.40 36.94
N LEU A 72 -40.99 17.01 35.89
CA LEU A 72 -42.11 18.01 35.83
C LEU A 72 -41.74 19.51 36.04
N TYR A 73 -42.28 20.56 35.39
CA TYR A 73 -43.49 20.84 34.57
C TYR A 73 -43.27 22.09 33.63
N ASN A 74 -44.18 22.32 32.65
CA ASN A 74 -44.42 23.39 31.62
C ASN A 74 -43.92 24.86 31.90
N HIS A 75 -43.67 25.79 30.96
CA HIS A 75 -44.33 26.22 29.70
C HIS A 75 -43.40 27.15 28.86
N SER A 76 -43.55 27.13 27.53
CA SER A 76 -43.29 28.20 26.52
C SER A 76 -42.03 29.08 26.58
N SER A 77 -41.08 28.82 25.67
CA SER A 77 -40.45 29.81 24.76
C SER A 77 -39.41 29.13 23.86
N VAL A 78 -39.27 29.64 22.64
CA VAL A 78 -38.35 29.12 21.62
C VAL A 78 -36.91 29.49 22.00
N GLU A 79 -36.10 28.49 22.35
CA GLU A 79 -34.64 28.61 22.39
C GLU A 79 -33.99 27.46 21.62
N ARG A 80 -33.01 27.80 20.78
CA ARG A 80 -32.13 26.83 20.11
C ARG A 80 -31.35 26.06 21.17
N VAL A 81 -31.73 24.80 21.38
CA VAL A 81 -30.94 23.84 22.15
C VAL A 81 -29.72 23.44 21.32
N GLU A 82 -28.54 23.93 21.70
CA GLU A 82 -27.27 23.38 21.23
C GLU A 82 -27.14 21.93 21.73
N LYS A 83 -26.96 21.00 20.79
CA LYS A 83 -26.66 19.60 21.11
C LYS A 83 -25.34 19.51 21.90
N PRO A 84 -25.26 18.68 22.95
CA PRO A 84 -24.03 18.55 23.74
C PRO A 84 -22.92 17.89 22.91
N ARG A 85 -21.69 18.41 23.06
CA ARG A 85 -20.44 17.95 22.41
C ARG A 85 -19.94 16.60 22.97
N THR A 86 -20.78 15.58 23.01
CA THR A 86 -20.41 14.23 23.49
C THR A 86 -19.48 13.47 22.54
N GLY A 87 -19.39 13.87 21.26
CA GLY A 87 -18.52 13.24 20.27
C GLY A 87 -17.02 13.42 20.52
N LEU A 88 -16.60 14.53 21.15
CA LEU A 88 -15.18 14.80 21.42
C LEU A 88 -14.63 13.94 22.57
N ALA A 89 -15.45 13.66 23.59
CA ALA A 89 -15.07 12.80 24.70
C ALA A 89 -14.90 11.34 24.25
N TYR A 90 -15.80 10.83 23.39
CA TYR A 90 -15.67 9.50 22.79
C TYR A 90 -14.43 9.36 21.91
N LEU A 91 -14.13 10.38 21.10
CA LEU A 91 -12.92 10.39 20.28
C LEU A 91 -11.66 10.38 21.15
N PHE A 92 -11.65 11.10 22.26
CA PHE A 92 -10.52 11.15 23.19
C PHE A 92 -10.25 9.79 23.86
N VAL A 93 -11.31 9.08 24.30
CA VAL A 93 -11.18 7.74 24.92
C VAL A 93 -10.69 6.71 23.90
N ILE A 94 -11.18 6.75 22.66
CA ILE A 94 -10.71 5.88 21.57
C ILE A 94 -9.22 6.13 21.27
N LEU A 95 -8.81 7.40 21.19
CA LEU A 95 -7.40 7.76 20.96
C LEU A 95 -6.49 7.34 22.12
N LEU A 96 -6.97 7.41 23.37
CA LEU A 96 -6.22 6.97 24.55
C LEU A 96 -6.05 5.43 24.57
N ALA A 97 -7.10 4.67 24.26
CA ALA A 97 -7.07 3.21 24.19
C ALA A 97 -6.13 2.71 23.08
N VAL A 98 -6.17 3.36 21.91
CA VAL A 98 -5.23 3.10 20.80
C VAL A 98 -3.79 3.41 21.23
N SER A 99 -3.54 4.54 21.91
CA SER A 99 -2.20 4.87 22.38
C SER A 99 -1.63 3.85 23.38
N VAL A 100 -2.44 3.38 24.34
CA VAL A 100 -2.01 2.40 25.34
C VAL A 100 -1.72 1.03 24.69
N PHE A 101 -2.54 0.61 23.74
CA PHE A 101 -2.34 -0.62 22.97
C PHE A 101 -1.00 -0.59 22.21
N TYR A 102 -0.68 0.51 21.52
CA TYR A 102 0.55 0.62 20.74
C TYR A 102 1.82 0.81 21.59
N SER A 103 1.75 1.48 22.75
CA SER A 103 2.87 1.56 23.70
C SER A 103 3.30 0.18 24.22
N ARG A 104 2.35 -0.73 24.47
CA ARG A 104 2.64 -2.10 24.90
C ARG A 104 3.27 -2.96 23.80
N GLN A 105 2.89 -2.75 22.54
CA GLN A 105 3.52 -3.42 21.39
C GLN A 105 4.96 -2.92 21.17
N THR A 106 5.21 -1.63 21.34
CA THR A 106 6.55 -1.02 21.17
C THR A 106 7.57 -1.57 22.16
N LEU A 107 7.16 -1.82 23.41
CA LEU A 107 7.96 -2.50 24.45
C LEU A 107 8.29 -3.96 24.11
N ARG A 108 7.38 -4.67 23.42
CA ARG A 108 7.64 -6.03 22.93
C ARG A 108 8.64 -6.02 21.77
N TYR A 109 8.62 -5.00 20.92
CA TYR A 109 9.57 -4.85 19.79
C TYR A 109 10.98 -4.46 20.23
N GLN A 110 11.14 -3.62 21.25
CA GLN A 110 12.45 -3.33 21.84
C GLN A 110 13.08 -4.61 22.40
N ARG A 111 12.29 -5.42 23.13
CA ARG A 111 12.74 -6.73 23.61
C ARG A 111 13.06 -7.70 22.48
N PHE A 112 12.27 -7.73 21.41
CA PHE A 112 12.55 -8.60 20.26
C PHE A 112 13.85 -8.20 19.55
N ALA A 113 14.06 -6.91 19.26
CA ALA A 113 15.29 -6.41 18.66
C ALA A 113 16.52 -6.61 19.57
N GLU A 114 16.34 -6.50 20.89
CA GLU A 114 17.36 -6.85 21.89
C GLU A 114 17.65 -8.36 21.93
N LEU A 115 16.70 -9.23 21.58
CA LEU A 115 16.87 -10.69 21.63
C LEU A 115 17.39 -11.30 20.32
N THR A 116 17.18 -10.66 19.17
CA THR A 116 17.54 -11.22 17.85
C THR A 116 18.78 -10.62 17.20
N LEU A 117 19.24 -9.43 17.62
CA LEU A 117 20.44 -8.83 17.04
C LEU A 117 21.74 -9.33 17.71
N PRO A 118 22.77 -9.71 16.93
CA PRO A 118 24.07 -10.12 17.45
C PRO A 118 24.68 -9.05 18.37
N THR A 119 25.38 -9.47 19.43
CA THR A 119 25.98 -8.58 20.43
C THR A 119 26.96 -7.56 19.82
N SER A 120 27.55 -7.88 18.67
CA SER A 120 28.41 -7.00 17.88
C SER A 120 27.68 -5.79 17.27
N THR A 121 26.38 -5.90 17.00
CA THR A 121 25.55 -4.82 16.42
C THR A 121 25.08 -3.83 17.49
N LYS A 122 24.99 -4.26 18.75
CA LYS A 122 24.48 -3.45 19.87
C LYS A 122 25.45 -2.33 20.32
N LYS A 123 26.75 -2.45 20.03
CA LYS A 123 27.77 -1.45 20.45
C LYS A 123 27.85 -0.19 19.56
N ASN A 124 27.24 -0.20 18.37
CA ASN A 124 27.38 0.89 17.38
C ASN A 124 26.09 1.70 17.13
N LEU A 125 25.05 1.54 17.94
CA LEU A 125 23.87 2.41 17.91
C LEU A 125 24.12 3.71 18.71
N LYS A 126 25.14 4.48 18.32
CA LYS A 126 25.09 5.94 18.46
C LYS A 126 24.52 6.47 17.15
N GLN A 127 23.54 7.37 17.23
CA GLN A 127 22.86 7.96 16.07
C GLN A 127 23.88 8.41 15.02
N PRO A 128 23.80 7.98 13.76
CA PRO A 128 24.64 8.54 12.73
C PRO A 128 23.94 9.78 12.16
N GLU A 129 24.45 10.96 12.51
CA GLU A 129 24.39 12.10 11.60
C GLU A 129 25.22 11.73 10.37
N ILE A 130 24.54 11.38 9.27
CA ILE A 130 25.18 11.24 7.97
C ILE A 130 24.90 12.53 7.20
N ALA A 131 25.81 13.49 7.36
CA ALA A 131 26.00 14.55 6.39
C ALA A 131 26.68 13.95 5.15
N VAL A 132 26.01 13.97 4.01
CA VAL A 132 26.61 13.62 2.72
C VAL A 132 26.90 14.92 1.97
N ASN A 133 28.14 15.37 2.02
CA ASN A 133 28.69 16.29 1.03
C ASN A 133 29.08 15.48 -0.20
N MET A 134 28.48 15.78 -1.35
CA MET A 134 28.87 15.18 -2.63
C MET A 134 29.04 16.30 -3.66
N HIS A 135 30.29 16.56 -4.01
CA HIS A 135 30.69 17.41 -5.14
C HIS A 135 30.71 16.53 -6.39
N ILE A 136 29.97 16.91 -7.44
CA ILE A 136 30.02 16.26 -8.75
C ILE A 136 30.18 17.33 -9.83
N GLN A 137 31.34 17.34 -10.50
CA GLN A 137 31.52 17.94 -11.82
C GLN A 137 30.99 16.95 -12.87
N LEU A 138 30.10 17.41 -13.77
CA LEU A 138 29.69 16.64 -14.95
C LEU A 138 29.99 17.44 -16.21
N THR A 139 30.92 16.93 -17.01
CA THR A 139 31.14 17.31 -18.41
C THR A 139 30.04 16.73 -19.29
N GLY A 140 29.69 17.48 -20.33
CA GLY A 140 28.48 17.31 -21.11
C GLY A 140 28.47 16.13 -22.08
N LEU A 141 27.27 15.57 -22.26
CA LEU A 141 26.81 14.89 -23.47
C LEU A 141 25.29 15.07 -23.55
N ARG A 142 24.84 15.81 -24.58
CA ARG A 142 23.42 16.14 -24.82
C ARG A 142 22.88 15.14 -25.85
N TRP A 143 21.97 14.25 -25.43
CA TRP A 143 21.23 13.39 -26.35
C TRP A 143 19.95 14.11 -26.79
N GLU A 144 19.88 14.52 -28.04
CA GLU A 144 18.66 15.05 -28.66
C GLU A 144 17.92 13.93 -29.40
N VAL A 145 16.83 13.43 -28.80
CA VAL A 145 15.92 12.50 -29.48
C VAL A 145 14.97 13.31 -30.39
N PRO A 146 14.79 12.94 -31.68
CA PRO A 146 13.95 13.70 -32.60
C PRO A 146 12.46 13.70 -32.19
N ARG A 147 11.93 14.86 -31.83
CA ARG A 147 10.55 15.06 -31.32
C ARG A 147 9.43 14.75 -32.33
N HIS A 148 9.73 14.57 -33.61
CA HIS A 148 8.72 14.46 -34.67
C HIS A 148 8.07 13.06 -34.78
N LEU A 149 8.68 12.02 -34.21
CA LEU A 149 8.15 10.65 -34.27
C LEU A 149 7.03 10.35 -33.24
N PHE A 150 6.71 11.29 -32.35
CA PHE A 150 5.72 11.12 -31.26
C PHE A 150 4.49 12.06 -31.36
N LYS A 151 4.27 12.69 -32.52
CA LYS A 151 3.45 13.90 -32.63
C LYS A 151 1.93 13.71 -32.61
N ARG A 152 1.38 12.47 -32.61
CA ARG A 152 -0.08 12.23 -32.62
C ARG A 152 -0.68 11.72 -31.31
N GLU A 153 0.05 10.97 -30.50
CA GLU A 153 -0.48 10.39 -29.23
C GLU A 153 -0.40 11.38 -28.05
N THR A 154 0.36 12.48 -28.18
CA THR A 154 0.66 13.39 -27.06
C THR A 154 -0.33 14.54 -26.88
N ASP A 155 -1.09 14.91 -27.92
CA ASP A 155 -2.05 16.02 -27.84
C ASP A 155 -3.21 15.72 -26.88
N PHE A 156 -3.61 14.45 -26.77
CA PHE A 156 -4.68 14.03 -25.86
C PHE A 156 -4.36 14.36 -24.39
N PHE A 157 -3.09 14.19 -23.99
CA PHE A 157 -2.63 14.42 -22.63
C PHE A 157 -2.12 15.84 -22.38
N LYS A 158 -1.93 16.64 -23.43
CA LYS A 158 -1.27 17.95 -23.34
C LYS A 158 -1.92 18.92 -22.35
N ARG A 159 -3.25 18.89 -22.22
CA ARG A 159 -4.02 19.77 -21.31
C ARG A 159 -4.44 19.10 -20.00
N ARG A 160 -4.14 17.81 -19.83
CA ARG A 160 -4.59 16.98 -18.72
C ARG A 160 -3.51 16.89 -17.65
N LYS A 161 -3.89 17.01 -16.37
CA LYS A 161 -3.01 16.62 -15.26
C LYS A 161 -3.12 15.10 -15.09
N VAL A 162 -2.01 14.39 -15.11
CA VAL A 162 -1.96 12.93 -14.95
C VAL A 162 -1.10 12.62 -13.73
N VAL A 163 -1.69 11.94 -12.74
CA VAL A 163 -1.04 11.62 -11.47
C VAL A 163 -0.99 10.11 -11.29
N PHE A 164 0.20 9.58 -11.02
CA PHE A 164 0.40 8.20 -10.60
C PHE A 164 0.99 8.13 -9.20
N VAL A 165 0.66 7.06 -8.48
CA VAL A 165 1.19 6.84 -7.12
C VAL A 165 2.23 5.72 -7.10
N ALA A 166 3.44 6.04 -6.65
CA ALA A 166 4.49 5.07 -6.34
C ALA A 166 4.41 4.66 -4.86
N THR A 167 4.28 3.36 -4.60
CA THR A 167 4.12 2.83 -3.24
C THR A 167 4.38 1.32 -3.16
N SER A 168 4.63 0.79 -1.95
CA SER A 168 4.77 -0.66 -1.70
C SER A 168 3.46 -1.44 -1.62
N GLY A 169 2.33 -0.73 -1.59
CA GLY A 169 1.01 -1.30 -1.33
C GLY A 169 0.71 -1.38 0.16
N ARG A 170 -0.57 -1.47 0.53
CA ARG A 170 -1.03 -1.43 1.95
C ARG A 170 -0.63 -0.15 2.71
N THR A 171 -0.43 0.94 1.97
CA THR A 171 -0.02 2.27 2.46
C THR A 171 -1.17 3.29 2.50
N GLY A 172 -2.41 2.88 2.19
CA GLY A 172 -3.58 3.78 2.16
C GLY A 172 -3.96 4.28 0.76
N THR A 173 -3.55 3.60 -0.31
CA THR A 173 -3.88 3.96 -1.70
C THR A 173 -5.38 4.09 -1.95
N GLY A 174 -6.21 3.16 -1.44
CA GLY A 174 -7.67 3.24 -1.58
C GLY A 174 -8.27 4.47 -0.91
N PHE A 175 -7.76 4.86 0.27
CA PHE A 175 -8.16 6.10 0.93
C PHE A 175 -7.76 7.33 0.09
N LEU A 176 -6.53 7.34 -0.43
CA LEU A 176 -6.03 8.44 -1.26
C LEU A 176 -6.85 8.60 -2.55
N SER A 177 -7.20 7.50 -3.22
CA SER A 177 -8.08 7.56 -4.40
C SER A 177 -9.45 8.13 -4.07
N LYS A 178 -10.04 7.69 -2.94
CA LYS A 178 -11.31 8.25 -2.48
C LYS A 178 -11.20 9.75 -2.19
N LEU A 179 -10.09 10.20 -1.59
CA LEU A 179 -9.86 11.63 -1.36
C LEU A 179 -9.79 12.42 -2.68
N PHE A 180 -9.03 11.96 -3.67
CA PHE A 180 -8.97 12.60 -4.99
C PHE A 180 -10.29 12.52 -5.76
N SER A 181 -11.15 11.54 -5.49
CA SER A 181 -12.49 11.47 -6.12
C SER A 181 -13.43 12.58 -5.65
N LEU A 182 -13.09 13.28 -4.55
CA LEU A 182 -13.87 14.41 -4.04
C LEU A 182 -13.48 15.73 -4.71
N THR A 183 -12.40 15.79 -5.49
CA THR A 183 -11.99 17.01 -6.17
C THR A 183 -12.73 17.18 -7.48
N GLU A 184 -13.16 18.40 -7.78
CA GLU A 184 -13.85 18.71 -9.03
C GLU A 184 -12.98 18.37 -10.25
N ASN A 185 -13.63 18.03 -11.36
CA ASN A 185 -12.99 17.77 -12.64
C ASN A 185 -11.82 16.76 -12.56
N THR A 186 -11.97 15.73 -11.71
CA THR A 186 -10.94 14.71 -11.46
C THR A 186 -11.55 13.31 -11.57
N VAL A 187 -10.91 12.46 -12.36
CA VAL A 187 -11.19 11.02 -12.40
C VAL A 187 -10.11 10.33 -11.58
N SER A 188 -10.48 9.83 -10.39
CA SER A 188 -9.59 9.08 -9.52
C SER A 188 -9.99 7.61 -9.43
N LEU A 189 -9.04 6.71 -9.67
CA LEU A 189 -9.26 5.27 -9.68
C LEU A 189 -8.20 4.54 -8.82
N HIS A 190 -8.66 3.55 -8.05
CA HIS A 190 -7.81 2.62 -7.32
C HIS A 190 -7.65 1.33 -8.13
N GLU A 191 -6.43 1.08 -8.61
CA GLU A 191 -6.05 -0.12 -9.36
C GLU A 191 -7.02 -0.48 -10.51
N PRO A 192 -7.29 0.45 -11.45
CA PRO A 192 -8.23 0.21 -12.54
C PRO A 192 -7.69 -0.85 -13.51
N TRP A 193 -8.59 -1.60 -14.15
CA TRP A 193 -8.21 -2.59 -15.16
C TRP A 193 -7.81 -1.88 -16.47
N PRO A 194 -6.73 -2.31 -17.18
CA PRO A 194 -5.82 -3.39 -16.80
C PRO A 194 -4.84 -2.95 -15.71
N ARG A 195 -4.65 -3.82 -14.73
CA ARG A 195 -3.79 -3.58 -13.56
C ARG A 195 -2.31 -3.86 -13.82
N LEU A 196 -2.02 -4.48 -14.96
CA LEU A 196 -0.69 -4.96 -15.35
C LEU A 196 -0.10 -5.92 -14.30
N GLU A 197 -0.94 -6.79 -13.75
CA GLU A 197 -0.60 -7.85 -12.79
C GLU A 197 -0.34 -9.19 -13.47
N GLY A 198 0.11 -10.20 -12.71
CA GLY A 198 0.30 -11.56 -13.21
C GLY A 198 1.30 -11.62 -14.36
N ARG A 199 0.84 -11.98 -15.56
CA ARG A 199 1.72 -12.13 -16.74
C ARG A 199 2.46 -10.85 -17.10
N ASP A 200 1.86 -9.68 -16.91
CA ASP A 200 2.54 -8.40 -17.20
C ASP A 200 3.65 -8.13 -16.16
N LEU A 201 3.44 -8.50 -14.90
CA LEU A 201 4.46 -8.47 -13.83
C LEU A 201 5.57 -9.49 -14.07
N GLU A 202 5.21 -10.70 -14.46
CA GLU A 202 6.15 -11.78 -14.79
C GLU A 202 7.09 -11.33 -15.90
N LYS A 203 6.53 -10.86 -17.02
CA LYS A 203 7.33 -10.36 -18.15
C LYS A 203 8.16 -9.13 -17.81
N SER A 204 7.68 -8.24 -16.93
CA SER A 204 8.38 -6.99 -16.64
C SER A 204 9.51 -7.14 -15.63
N LEU A 205 9.41 -8.06 -14.66
CA LEU A 205 10.36 -8.16 -13.55
C LEU A 205 10.93 -9.55 -13.30
N LEU A 206 10.19 -10.62 -13.64
CA LEU A 206 10.54 -11.97 -13.19
C LEU A 206 11.23 -12.77 -14.30
N GLN A 207 10.82 -12.57 -15.56
CA GLN A 207 11.35 -13.27 -16.71
C GLN A 207 12.55 -12.51 -17.33
N LYS A 208 13.72 -13.16 -17.31
CA LYS A 208 14.95 -12.67 -17.94
C LYS A 208 14.73 -12.31 -19.42
N GLY A 209 15.15 -11.10 -19.80
CA GLY A 209 15.08 -10.59 -21.18
C GLY A 209 13.69 -10.23 -21.70
N ALA A 210 12.62 -10.36 -20.89
CA ALA A 210 11.25 -10.10 -21.33
C ALA A 210 10.75 -8.66 -21.04
N ALA A 211 11.48 -7.91 -20.20
CA ALA A 211 11.03 -6.59 -19.74
C ALA A 211 10.83 -5.62 -20.92
N GLU A 212 11.84 -5.50 -21.79
CA GLU A 212 11.81 -4.60 -22.94
C GLU A 212 10.80 -5.05 -24.01
N SER A 213 10.75 -6.35 -24.31
CA SER A 213 9.82 -6.88 -25.32
C SER A 213 8.35 -6.75 -24.89
N SER A 214 8.06 -6.78 -23.59
CA SER A 214 6.71 -6.55 -23.06
C SER A 214 6.33 -5.07 -22.94
N LYS A 215 7.30 -4.15 -22.95
CA LYS A 215 7.10 -2.71 -22.71
C LYS A 215 6.08 -2.11 -23.66
N LYS A 216 6.18 -2.40 -24.96
CA LYS A 216 5.25 -1.92 -25.99
C LYS A 216 3.81 -2.38 -25.76
N GLU A 217 3.62 -3.65 -25.39
CA GLU A 217 2.30 -4.23 -25.12
C GLU A 217 1.66 -3.59 -23.88
N ARG A 218 2.41 -3.51 -22.77
CA ARG A 218 1.97 -2.88 -21.51
C ARG A 218 1.61 -1.41 -21.72
N LYS A 219 2.47 -0.67 -22.45
CA LYS A 219 2.22 0.72 -22.85
C LYS A 219 0.88 0.86 -23.57
N LEU A 220 0.68 0.09 -24.65
CA LEU A 220 -0.52 0.19 -25.46
C LEU A 220 -1.80 -0.11 -24.67
N LYS A 221 -1.78 -1.16 -23.83
CA LYS A 221 -2.89 -1.50 -22.94
C LYS A 221 -3.23 -0.35 -22.00
N LYS A 222 -2.22 0.24 -21.37
CA LYS A 222 -2.42 1.24 -20.32
C LYS A 222 -2.83 2.60 -20.88
N VAL A 223 -2.14 3.09 -21.91
CA VAL A 223 -2.46 4.38 -22.54
C VAL A 223 -3.88 4.39 -23.10
N ARG A 224 -4.27 3.36 -23.88
CA ARG A 224 -5.63 3.26 -24.44
C ARG A 224 -6.71 3.21 -23.36
N GLN A 225 -6.42 2.57 -22.24
CA GLN A 225 -7.37 2.52 -21.13
C GLN A 225 -7.59 3.90 -20.51
N ILE A 226 -6.52 4.67 -20.29
CA ILE A 226 -6.63 6.04 -19.77
C ILE A 226 -7.40 6.91 -20.77
N GLU A 227 -7.09 6.80 -22.06
CA GLU A 227 -7.81 7.51 -23.12
C GLU A 227 -9.30 7.16 -23.14
N GLN A 228 -9.64 5.87 -23.04
CA GLN A 228 -11.02 5.41 -23.01
C GLN A 228 -11.77 5.98 -21.80
N ILE A 229 -11.16 5.95 -20.61
CA ILE A 229 -11.74 6.52 -19.38
C ILE A 229 -12.02 8.02 -19.53
N LEU A 230 -11.12 8.75 -20.19
CA LEU A 230 -11.18 10.21 -20.32
C LEU A 230 -11.87 10.67 -21.62
N SER A 231 -12.31 9.75 -22.48
CA SER A 231 -12.84 10.06 -23.81
C SER A 231 -14.07 10.97 -23.79
N SER A 232 -14.92 10.85 -22.78
CA SER A 232 -16.10 11.70 -22.55
C SER A 232 -15.85 12.86 -21.59
N SER A 233 -14.61 13.05 -21.12
CA SER A 233 -14.26 14.05 -20.12
C SER A 233 -13.68 15.32 -20.76
N SER A 234 -13.93 16.48 -20.14
CA SER A 234 -13.36 17.77 -20.55
C SER A 234 -11.85 17.69 -20.75
N PRO A 235 -11.22 18.35 -21.76
CA PRO A 235 -9.76 18.37 -21.97
C PRO A 235 -8.90 18.79 -20.77
N THR A 236 -9.50 19.39 -19.74
CA THR A 236 -8.83 19.81 -18.50
C THR A 236 -9.01 18.83 -17.34
N THR A 237 -9.80 17.76 -17.52
CA THR A 237 -10.03 16.74 -16.49
C THR A 237 -8.70 16.08 -16.09
N SER A 238 -8.48 16.02 -14.78
CA SER A 238 -7.32 15.37 -14.17
C SER A 238 -7.55 13.87 -14.05
N TYR A 239 -6.52 13.08 -14.30
CA TYR A 239 -6.53 11.63 -14.07
C TYR A 239 -5.62 11.28 -12.91
N VAL A 240 -6.12 10.53 -11.94
CA VAL A 240 -5.35 10.06 -10.80
C VAL A 240 -5.47 8.55 -10.68
N GLU A 241 -4.35 7.85 -10.81
CA GLU A 241 -4.29 6.42 -10.58
C GLU A 241 -3.46 6.09 -9.33
N THR A 242 -4.14 5.52 -8.34
CA THR A 242 -3.46 4.93 -7.19
C THR A 242 -3.28 3.44 -7.44
N SER A 243 -2.06 3.00 -7.71
CA SER A 243 -1.77 1.59 -7.97
C SER A 243 -0.38 1.24 -7.49
N HIS A 244 -0.28 0.27 -6.59
CA HIS A 244 1.01 -0.25 -6.15
C HIS A 244 1.74 -1.04 -7.26
N MET A 245 1.08 -1.28 -8.40
CA MET A 245 1.70 -1.86 -9.59
C MET A 245 2.50 -0.84 -10.40
N PHE A 246 2.30 0.48 -10.19
CA PHE A 246 2.96 1.54 -10.97
C PHE A 246 4.48 1.38 -11.00
N ILE A 247 5.10 1.28 -9.82
CA ILE A 247 6.56 1.18 -9.67
C ILE A 247 7.13 -0.14 -10.22
N LYS A 248 6.30 -1.17 -10.37
CA LYS A 248 6.71 -2.51 -10.78
C LYS A 248 6.63 -2.71 -12.30
N THR A 249 5.59 -2.14 -12.90
CA THR A 249 5.11 -2.56 -14.23
C THR A 249 4.75 -1.41 -15.15
N MET A 250 4.80 -0.15 -14.69
CA MET A 250 4.34 0.99 -15.50
C MET A 250 5.33 2.13 -15.59
N ALA A 251 6.11 2.37 -14.54
CA ALA A 251 7.01 3.53 -14.45
C ALA A 251 7.99 3.56 -15.64
N ASP A 252 8.50 2.41 -16.07
CA ASP A 252 9.47 2.28 -17.14
C ASP A 252 9.00 2.82 -18.51
N PHE A 253 7.70 2.77 -18.81
CA PHE A 253 7.17 3.30 -20.07
C PHE A 253 6.33 4.57 -19.90
N LEU A 254 5.65 4.75 -18.77
CA LEU A 254 4.83 5.95 -18.56
C LEU A 254 5.69 7.19 -18.43
N LEU A 255 6.88 7.07 -17.83
CA LEU A 255 7.83 8.18 -17.77
C LEU A 255 8.21 8.64 -19.16
N ASP A 256 8.58 7.73 -20.05
CA ASP A 256 8.98 8.07 -21.42
C ASP A 256 7.82 8.66 -22.23
N GLU A 257 6.62 8.08 -22.08
CA GLU A 257 5.46 8.49 -22.89
C GLU A 257 4.91 9.84 -22.46
N LEU A 258 4.73 10.01 -21.16
CA LEU A 258 4.10 11.19 -20.59
C LEU A 258 5.13 12.26 -20.23
N ALA A 259 6.43 12.03 -20.48
CA ALA A 259 7.49 13.04 -20.40
C ALA A 259 7.21 14.28 -21.24
N SER A 260 6.40 14.11 -22.29
CA SER A 260 5.99 15.18 -23.20
C SER A 260 4.75 15.95 -22.71
N SER A 261 3.99 15.38 -21.76
CA SER A 261 2.91 16.10 -21.09
C SER A 261 3.52 17.04 -20.07
N GLU A 262 3.20 18.33 -20.18
CA GLU A 262 3.64 19.35 -19.21
C GLU A 262 3.12 19.11 -17.78
N LYS A 263 2.23 18.14 -17.59
CA LYS A 263 1.46 17.95 -16.35
C LYS A 263 1.42 16.49 -15.89
N PHE A 264 2.57 15.80 -15.93
CA PHE A 264 2.75 14.48 -15.36
C PHE A 264 3.32 14.54 -13.94
N PHE A 265 2.60 13.97 -12.97
CA PHE A 265 2.94 14.00 -11.55
C PHE A 265 3.10 12.59 -11.00
N ILE A 266 4.09 12.41 -10.13
CA ILE A 266 4.29 11.18 -9.38
C ILE A 266 4.20 11.47 -7.89
N LEU A 267 3.19 10.90 -7.25
CA LEU A 267 3.01 10.99 -5.81
C LEU A 267 3.67 9.78 -5.15
N ILE A 268 4.54 10.03 -4.19
CA ILE A 268 5.24 8.98 -3.44
C ILE A 268 4.50 8.81 -2.12
N LEU A 269 3.71 7.74 -2.02
CA LEU A 269 2.93 7.42 -0.83
C LEU A 269 3.66 6.40 0.03
N ARG A 270 4.11 6.84 1.20
CA ARG A 270 4.81 6.00 2.17
C ARG A 270 3.94 5.76 3.40
N ARG A 271 4.21 4.66 4.09
CA ARG A 271 3.68 4.34 5.42
C ARG A 271 4.83 3.74 6.22
N ASN A 272 4.79 3.84 7.55
CA ASN A 272 5.74 3.13 8.40
C ASN A 272 5.88 1.66 7.95
N LEU A 273 7.11 1.23 7.70
CA LEU A 273 7.42 -0.08 7.09
C LEU A 273 6.89 -1.24 7.93
N VAL A 274 7.06 -1.18 9.26
CA VAL A 274 6.56 -2.20 10.19
C VAL A 274 5.04 -2.29 10.13
N ALA A 275 4.34 -1.16 10.09
CA ALA A 275 2.87 -1.14 9.97
C ALA A 275 2.39 -1.70 8.61
N THR A 276 3.13 -1.46 7.53
CA THR A 276 2.86 -2.02 6.20
C THR A 276 3.03 -3.54 6.20
N ILE A 277 4.17 -4.03 6.69
CA ILE A 277 4.47 -5.47 6.81
C ILE A 277 3.43 -6.17 7.68
N ASN A 278 3.12 -5.61 8.85
CA ASN A 278 2.10 -6.17 9.73
C ASN A 278 0.72 -6.25 9.05
N SER A 279 0.33 -5.23 8.29
CA SER A 279 -0.91 -5.26 7.51
C SER A 279 -0.89 -6.33 6.42
N GLN A 280 0.26 -6.60 5.80
CA GLN A 280 0.38 -7.62 4.78
C GLN A 280 0.36 -9.02 5.40
N TYR A 281 1.12 -9.21 6.48
CA TYR A 281 1.14 -10.47 7.23
C TYR A 281 -0.26 -10.86 7.73
N THR A 282 -1.01 -9.92 8.32
CA THR A 282 -2.38 -10.15 8.82
C THR A 282 -3.35 -10.58 7.71
N LEU A 283 -3.11 -10.16 6.47
CA LEU A 283 -3.92 -10.56 5.32
C LEU A 283 -3.44 -11.86 4.67
N GLY A 284 -2.42 -12.51 5.22
CA GLY A 284 -1.86 -13.75 4.71
C GLY A 284 -1.01 -13.59 3.46
N TRP A 285 -0.55 -12.38 3.11
CA TRP A 285 0.35 -12.23 1.96
C TRP A 285 1.62 -13.09 2.14
N PHE A 286 2.03 -13.77 1.07
CA PHE A 286 3.11 -14.77 1.04
C PHE A 286 2.86 -16.08 1.81
N GLN A 287 1.69 -16.27 2.41
CA GLN A 287 1.29 -17.57 2.95
C GLN A 287 0.78 -18.50 1.83
N PRO A 288 0.92 -19.84 1.96
CA PRO A 288 0.51 -20.79 0.93
C PRO A 288 -0.95 -20.66 0.46
N ALA A 289 -1.86 -20.26 1.35
CA ALA A 289 -3.27 -20.09 1.05
C ALA A 289 -3.60 -18.83 0.24
N HIS A 290 -2.66 -17.88 0.10
CA HIS A 290 -2.93 -16.58 -0.50
C HIS A 290 -2.60 -16.53 -1.99
N ASN A 291 -3.63 -16.39 -2.84
CA ASN A 291 -3.52 -16.41 -4.31
C ASN A 291 -2.85 -15.18 -4.96
N GLY A 292 -2.47 -14.19 -4.16
CA GLY A 292 -1.88 -12.95 -4.65
C GLY A 292 -0.37 -12.99 -4.92
N TYR A 293 0.31 -14.06 -4.51
CA TYR A 293 1.73 -14.27 -4.84
C TYR A 293 1.92 -14.51 -6.34
N LYS A 294 2.98 -13.94 -6.93
CA LYS A 294 3.29 -13.88 -8.39
C LYS A 294 2.24 -13.17 -9.25
N LYS A 295 1.08 -12.85 -8.71
CA LYS A 295 0.08 -11.99 -9.34
C LYS A 295 0.33 -10.52 -9.03
N TRP A 296 0.42 -10.19 -7.74
CA TRP A 296 0.54 -8.82 -7.24
C TRP A 296 1.87 -8.57 -6.54
N TYR A 297 2.39 -9.60 -5.86
CA TYR A 297 3.63 -9.58 -5.09
C TYR A 297 4.60 -10.61 -5.66
N TYR A 298 5.88 -10.45 -5.37
CA TYR A 298 6.94 -11.37 -5.79
C TYR A 298 7.95 -11.55 -4.66
N GLY A 299 8.63 -12.69 -4.61
CA GLY A 299 9.80 -12.86 -3.77
C GLY A 299 11.00 -12.16 -4.39
N ILE A 300 11.92 -11.66 -3.58
CA ILE A 300 13.14 -11.01 -4.08
C ILE A 300 14.04 -11.95 -4.89
N HIS A 301 13.89 -13.25 -4.67
CA HIS A 301 14.51 -14.32 -5.46
C HIS A 301 13.89 -14.52 -6.83
N ASP A 302 12.59 -14.21 -6.99
CA ASP A 302 11.90 -14.35 -8.29
C ASP A 302 12.30 -13.23 -9.27
N VAL A 303 12.87 -12.12 -8.78
CA VAL A 303 13.23 -10.97 -9.62
C VAL A 303 14.41 -11.36 -10.51
N SER A 304 14.26 -11.15 -11.82
CA SER A 304 15.32 -11.40 -12.80
C SER A 304 16.57 -10.61 -12.43
N GLU A 305 17.73 -11.18 -12.73
CA GLU A 305 19.03 -10.58 -12.37
C GLU A 305 19.16 -9.14 -12.90
N GLU A 306 18.67 -8.88 -14.10
CA GLU A 306 18.71 -7.57 -14.76
C GLU A 306 17.75 -6.56 -14.12
N SER A 307 16.66 -7.05 -13.52
CA SER A 307 15.61 -6.23 -12.90
C SER A 307 15.81 -6.06 -11.40
N ARG A 308 16.83 -6.69 -10.83
CA ARG A 308 17.09 -6.78 -9.40
C ARG A 308 17.62 -5.46 -8.86
N VAL A 309 17.04 -5.01 -7.75
CA VAL A 309 17.57 -3.84 -7.01
C VAL A 309 18.01 -4.22 -5.60
N LEU A 310 17.37 -5.21 -5.00
CA LEU A 310 17.80 -5.85 -3.76
C LEU A 310 18.41 -7.22 -4.04
N VAL A 311 19.63 -7.45 -3.57
CA VAL A 311 20.31 -8.75 -3.68
C VAL A 311 19.97 -9.59 -2.44
N PRO A 312 19.43 -10.82 -2.61
CA PRO A 312 19.21 -11.72 -1.48
C PRO A 312 20.53 -12.14 -0.83
N ASP A 313 20.53 -12.24 0.49
CA ASP A 313 21.71 -12.56 1.31
C ASP A 313 21.86 -14.06 1.62
N ARG A 314 20.80 -14.86 1.46
CA ARG A 314 20.77 -16.32 1.68
C ARG A 314 19.79 -17.00 0.72
N PRO A 315 19.81 -18.33 0.53
CA PRO A 315 18.92 -19.05 -0.37
C PRO A 315 17.42 -18.87 -0.04
N GLU A 316 16.53 -18.96 -1.05
CA GLU A 316 15.08 -18.78 -0.85
C GLU A 316 14.48 -19.78 0.15
N SER A 317 15.01 -20.99 0.22
CA SER A 317 14.57 -22.03 1.17
C SER A 317 14.73 -21.62 2.64
N GLU A 318 15.56 -20.60 2.92
CA GLU A 318 15.81 -20.06 4.25
C GLU A 318 14.99 -18.79 4.56
N TYR A 319 14.09 -18.39 3.65
CA TYR A 319 13.20 -17.25 3.85
C TYR A 319 11.84 -17.71 4.35
N ASP A 320 11.46 -17.27 5.56
CA ASP A 320 10.10 -17.42 6.05
C ASP A 320 9.16 -16.35 5.44
N VAL A 321 7.88 -16.35 5.85
CA VAL A 321 6.89 -15.38 5.36
C VAL A 321 7.27 -13.95 5.72
N VAL A 322 7.83 -13.72 6.92
CA VAL A 322 8.24 -12.40 7.39
C VAL A 322 9.44 -11.90 6.61
N ASP A 323 10.43 -12.75 6.35
CA ASP A 323 11.59 -12.44 5.51
C ASP A 323 11.15 -12.03 4.10
N LYS A 324 10.23 -12.77 3.50
CA LYS A 324 9.68 -12.45 2.16
C LYS A 324 8.97 -11.11 2.14
N LEU A 325 8.19 -10.79 3.18
CA LEU A 325 7.52 -9.50 3.33
C LEU A 325 8.54 -8.35 3.49
N ILE A 326 9.56 -8.53 4.33
CA ILE A 326 10.63 -7.55 4.52
C ILE A 326 11.34 -7.31 3.18
N GLY A 327 11.81 -8.39 2.54
CA GLY A 327 12.53 -8.34 1.27
C GLY A 327 11.72 -7.61 0.18
N TYR A 328 10.45 -7.98 0.00
CA TYR A 328 9.57 -7.32 -0.97
C TYR A 328 9.46 -5.81 -0.71
N ASN A 329 9.19 -5.39 0.54
CA ASN A 329 9.01 -3.96 0.81
C ASN A 329 10.32 -3.17 0.66
N LEU A 330 11.47 -3.75 1.04
CA LEU A 330 12.77 -3.14 0.83
C LEU A 330 13.10 -3.00 -0.66
N ASP A 331 12.82 -4.02 -1.47
CA ASP A 331 13.00 -3.95 -2.93
C ASP A 331 12.13 -2.81 -3.54
N ILE A 332 10.86 -2.70 -3.13
CA ILE A 332 10.01 -1.58 -3.60
C ILE A 332 10.55 -0.22 -3.16
N GLU A 333 10.99 -0.05 -1.90
CA GLU A 333 11.55 1.23 -1.46
C GLU A 333 12.82 1.60 -2.24
N LEU A 334 13.69 0.63 -2.55
CA LEU A 334 14.85 0.86 -3.41
C LEU A 334 14.44 1.27 -4.83
N ARG A 335 13.40 0.66 -5.41
CA ARG A 335 12.85 1.09 -6.71
C ARG A 335 12.31 2.51 -6.64
N ILE A 336 11.59 2.88 -5.58
CA ILE A 336 11.09 4.25 -5.37
C ILE A 336 12.26 5.23 -5.25
N GLN A 337 13.33 4.88 -4.55
CA GLN A 337 14.54 5.71 -4.46
C GLN A 337 15.19 5.90 -5.83
N LYS A 338 15.35 4.83 -6.61
CA LYS A 338 15.84 4.93 -8.00
C LYS A 338 14.94 5.84 -8.85
N LEU A 339 13.62 5.72 -8.71
CA LEU A 339 12.66 6.60 -9.37
C LEU A 339 12.86 8.06 -8.96
N ILE A 340 12.98 8.38 -7.67
CA ILE A 340 13.23 9.74 -7.18
C ILE A 340 14.49 10.32 -7.82
N LEU A 341 15.59 9.56 -7.85
CA LEU A 341 16.84 9.99 -8.46
C LEU A 341 16.66 10.29 -9.95
N TYR A 342 15.92 9.45 -10.67
CA TYR A 342 15.56 9.67 -12.07
C TYR A 342 14.72 10.94 -12.27
N LEU A 343 13.74 11.20 -11.40
CA LEU A 343 12.90 12.41 -11.50
C LEU A 343 13.72 13.67 -11.21
N LYS A 344 14.61 13.61 -10.21
CA LYS A 344 15.50 14.71 -9.85
C LYS A 344 16.53 15.04 -10.92
N SER A 345 16.91 14.08 -11.77
CA SER A 345 17.79 14.35 -12.92
C SER A 345 17.05 15.02 -14.08
N GLN A 346 15.71 15.13 -14.03
CA GLN A 346 14.87 15.75 -15.05
C GLN A 346 13.82 16.71 -14.44
N PRO A 347 14.24 17.72 -13.64
CA PRO A 347 13.33 18.57 -12.87
C PRO A 347 12.36 19.38 -13.74
N GLN A 348 12.72 19.66 -14.99
CA GLN A 348 11.89 20.36 -15.96
C GLN A 348 10.73 19.53 -16.53
N LYS A 349 10.72 18.21 -16.31
CA LYS A 349 9.70 17.31 -16.87
C LYS A 349 8.73 16.77 -15.83
N TYR A 350 9.13 16.71 -14.56
CA TYR A 350 8.39 15.97 -13.55
C TYR A 350 8.26 16.73 -12.25
N CYS A 351 7.07 16.69 -11.68
CA CYS A 351 6.83 17.09 -10.30
C CYS A 351 6.60 15.84 -9.44
N HIS A 352 7.22 15.78 -8.26
CA HIS A 352 7.01 14.70 -7.30
C HIS A 352 6.69 15.24 -5.91
N VAL A 353 5.75 14.57 -5.23
CA VAL A 353 5.27 14.96 -3.90
C VAL A 353 5.44 13.77 -2.96
N HIS A 354 6.02 14.02 -1.79
CA HIS A 354 6.17 13.02 -0.73
C HIS A 354 5.04 13.16 0.29
N ILE A 355 4.24 12.11 0.45
CA ILE A 355 3.25 12.04 1.52
C ILE A 355 3.70 11.00 2.54
N ILE A 356 4.02 11.47 3.74
CA ILE A 356 4.36 10.64 4.89
C ILE A 356 3.27 10.86 5.93
N PRO A 357 2.33 9.92 6.11
CA PRO A 357 1.36 9.98 7.19
C PRO A 357 2.09 10.05 8.52
N SER A 358 1.79 11.07 9.31
CA SER A 358 2.37 11.26 10.63
C SER A 358 1.78 10.25 11.63
N SER A 359 2.17 8.98 11.53
CA SER A 359 2.24 8.17 12.75
C SER A 359 3.53 8.61 13.44
N LEU A 360 3.46 9.16 14.65
CA LEU A 360 4.60 9.59 15.48
C LEU A 360 5.01 11.08 15.38
N SER A 361 4.13 12.01 15.76
CA SER A 361 4.66 13.06 16.67
C SER A 361 4.43 12.58 18.09
N ASN A 362 5.45 11.92 18.65
CA ASN A 362 5.69 12.06 20.08
C ASN A 362 5.85 13.57 20.31
N ARG A 363 4.79 14.25 20.74
CA ARG A 363 4.84 15.63 21.21
C ARG A 363 5.66 15.67 22.51
N LYS A 364 6.98 15.46 22.41
CA LYS A 364 7.86 16.29 23.23
C LYS A 364 7.65 17.71 22.72
N LYS A 365 7.26 18.61 23.63
CA LYS A 365 7.07 20.04 23.36
C LYS A 365 8.32 20.59 22.66
N PHE A 366 8.33 20.60 21.33
CA PHE A 366 9.18 21.49 20.56
C PHE A 366 8.48 22.84 20.62
N HIS A 367 8.93 23.70 21.54
CA HIS A 367 8.68 25.12 21.41
C HIS A 367 9.50 25.61 20.22
N GLY A 368 8.81 26.05 19.17
CA GLY A 368 9.41 26.73 18.03
C GLY A 368 9.68 25.83 16.82
N SER A 369 8.64 25.59 16.02
CA SER A 369 8.63 25.73 14.55
C SER A 369 7.46 24.95 13.96
N ASN A 370 6.65 25.65 13.16
CA ASN A 370 5.46 25.13 12.49
C ASN A 370 5.85 24.01 11.52
N SER A 371 5.47 22.77 11.80
CA SER A 371 5.45 21.67 10.82
C SER A 371 4.12 20.93 10.89
N CYS A 372 3.08 21.61 10.43
CA CYS A 372 1.83 20.99 10.01
C CYS A 372 1.84 21.03 8.48
N LEU A 373 1.78 19.87 7.81
CA LEU A 373 1.49 19.70 6.37
C LEU A 373 1.75 20.95 5.51
N GLU A 374 3.02 21.29 5.25
CA GLU A 374 3.33 22.30 4.25
C GLU A 374 3.17 21.66 2.87
N MET A 375 1.94 21.71 2.34
CA MET A 375 1.72 21.65 0.90
C MET A 375 2.15 23.01 0.37
N LYS A 376 3.46 23.21 0.16
CA LYS A 376 3.96 24.45 -0.47
C LYS A 376 3.31 24.58 -1.84
N GLU A 377 2.62 25.71 -2.03
CA GLU A 377 1.79 26.04 -3.17
C GLU A 377 2.38 25.58 -4.51
N TYR A 378 1.80 24.52 -5.07
CA TYR A 378 1.83 24.20 -6.50
C TYR A 378 0.50 23.50 -6.83
N ILE A 379 -0.57 24.28 -6.99
CA ILE A 379 -1.85 23.82 -7.59
C ILE A 379 -2.25 24.77 -8.70
#